data_AF-A0A9D4SSS7-F1
#
_entry.id   AF-A0A9D4SSS7-F1
#
_cell.length_a   1.000
_cell.length_b   1.000
_cell.length_c   1.000
_cell.angle_alpha   90.00
_cell.angle_beta   90.00
_cell.angle_gamma   90.00
#
_symmetry.space_group_name_H-M   'P 1'
#
loop_
_entity.id
_entity.type
_entity.pdbx_description
1 polymer ?
#
loop_
_entity_poly.entity_id
_entity_poly.type
_entity_poly.pdbx_seq_one_letter_code
_entity_poly.pdbx_strand_id
1 'polypeptide(L)'
;MRQMGFPWRFDKLEDYYIQRLLEIVKALRKSYMVWQEVFDNKVQIAPDTVVHVWKQPQELEMASVTSAGYKALLSACWYLDHISYGSDWKKYYACDPEDFPG
;
A
#
# COMPACT_ATOMS: atom_id res chain seq x y z
N MET A 1 -8.23 12.19 -20.24
CA MET A 1 -9.31 12.25 -19.23
C MET A 1 -10.71 12.46 -19.83
N ARG A 2 -11.06 13.60 -20.48
CA ARG A 2 -12.41 13.77 -21.11
C ARG A 2 -12.76 12.65 -22.09
N GLN A 3 -11.85 12.31 -23.00
CA GLN A 3 -12.01 11.22 -23.97
C GLN A 3 -12.09 9.82 -23.32
N MET A 4 -11.57 9.67 -22.10
CA MET A 4 -11.56 8.39 -21.38
C MET A 4 -12.77 8.23 -20.45
N GLY A 5 -13.70 9.20 -20.43
CA GLY A 5 -14.93 9.13 -19.64
C GLY A 5 -14.81 9.62 -18.19
N PHE A 6 -13.66 10.19 -17.79
CA PHE A 6 -13.42 10.59 -16.41
C PHE A 6 -12.71 11.96 -16.31
N PRO A 7 -13.38 13.06 -16.68
CA PRO A 7 -12.74 14.37 -16.90
C PRO A 7 -12.09 15.02 -15.67
N TRP A 8 -12.57 14.72 -14.46
CA TRP A 8 -12.13 15.33 -13.21
C TRP A 8 -11.66 14.30 -12.16
N ARG A 9 -11.45 13.06 -12.59
CA ARG A 9 -11.08 11.93 -11.72
C ARG A 9 -9.61 11.61 -11.95
N PHE A 10 -8.76 12.34 -11.24
CA PHE A 10 -7.30 12.15 -11.32
C PHE A 10 -6.87 10.83 -10.70
N ASP A 11 -7.62 10.33 -9.70
CA ASP A 11 -7.49 8.98 -9.17
C ASP A 11 -7.62 7.92 -10.28
N LYS A 12 -8.61 8.08 -11.17
CA LYS A 12 -8.80 7.15 -12.31
C LYS A 12 -7.69 7.28 -13.36
N LEU A 13 -7.05 8.44 -13.47
CA LEU A 13 -5.88 8.61 -14.35
C LEU A 13 -4.65 7.90 -13.76
N GLU A 14 -4.45 7.99 -12.45
CA GLU A 14 -3.41 7.26 -11.73
C GLU A 14 -3.62 5.75 -11.83
N ASP A 15 -4.83 5.26 -11.56
CA ASP A 15 -5.20 3.85 -11.71
C ASP A 15 -4.85 3.32 -13.10
N TYR A 16 -5.20 4.08 -14.14
CA TYR A 16 -4.90 3.73 -15.53
C TYR A 16 -3.39 3.61 -15.79
N TYR A 17 -2.61 4.54 -15.26
CA TYR A 17 -1.15 4.51 -15.39
C TYR A 17 -0.56 3.29 -14.68
N ILE A 18 -0.93 3.07 -13.42
CA ILE A 18 -0.40 1.98 -12.60
C ILE A 18 -0.80 0.63 -13.19
N GLN A 19 -2.06 0.45 -13.61
CA GLN A 19 -2.53 -0.79 -14.22
C GLN A 19 -1.67 -1.20 -15.43
N ARG A 20 -1.39 -0.24 -16.32
CA ARG A 20 -0.54 -0.49 -17.51
C ARG A 20 0.90 -0.82 -17.14
N LEU A 21 1.45 -0.17 -16.12
CA LEU A 21 2.79 -0.48 -15.62
C LEU A 21 2.84 -1.92 -15.08
N LEU A 22 1.86 -2.31 -14.27
CA LEU A 22 1.80 -3.65 -13.67
C LEU A 22 1.62 -4.74 -14.72
N GLU A 23 0.86 -4.48 -15.80
CA GLU A 23 0.74 -5.40 -16.95
C GLU A 23 2.09 -5.63 -17.64
N ILE A 24 2.92 -4.59 -17.80
CA ILE A 24 4.27 -4.71 -18.36
C ILE A 24 5.15 -5.56 -17.44
N VAL A 25 5.15 -5.26 -16.13
CA VAL A 25 5.96 -6.00 -15.14
C VAL A 25 5.54 -7.48 -15.10
N LYS A 26 4.24 -7.76 -15.17
CA LYS A 26 3.68 -9.12 -15.27
C LYS A 26 4.12 -9.82 -16.56
N ALA A 27 4.11 -9.14 -17.71
CA ALA A 27 4.59 -9.70 -18.98
C ALA A 27 6.08 -10.08 -18.92
N LEU A 28 6.87 -9.35 -18.13
CA LEU A 28 8.27 -9.64 -17.83
C LEU A 28 8.47 -10.76 -16.79
N ARG A 29 7.38 -11.37 -16.30
CA ARG A 29 7.38 -12.42 -15.27
C ARG A 29 8.11 -12.00 -13.98
N LYS A 30 7.87 -10.76 -13.54
CA LYS A 30 8.38 -10.22 -12.29
C LYS A 30 7.22 -10.01 -11.31
N SER A 31 7.44 -10.39 -10.07
CA SER A 31 6.61 -9.96 -8.93
C SER A 31 6.92 -8.51 -8.59
N TYR A 32 6.01 -7.88 -7.85
CA TYR A 32 6.15 -6.48 -7.46
C TYR A 32 5.55 -6.21 -6.07
N MET A 33 6.01 -5.12 -5.47
CA MET A 33 5.43 -4.52 -4.28
C MET A 33 4.88 -3.14 -4.63
N VAL A 34 3.80 -2.74 -3.96
CA VAL A 34 3.15 -1.44 -4.14
C VAL A 34 2.89 -0.80 -2.79
N TRP A 35 2.83 0.53 -2.74
CA TRP A 35 2.28 1.23 -1.57
C TRP A 35 0.76 1.06 -1.51
N GLN A 36 0.21 1.23 -0.31
CA GLN A 36 -1.21 0.96 0.00
C GLN A 36 -2.19 1.67 -0.94
N GLU A 37 -1.88 2.84 -1.48
CA GLU A 37 -2.78 3.60 -2.36
C GLU A 37 -3.26 2.82 -3.58
N VAL A 38 -2.41 1.94 -4.12
CA VAL A 38 -2.77 1.08 -5.27
C VAL A 38 -3.88 0.11 -4.88
N PHE A 39 -3.83 -0.40 -3.64
CA PHE A 39 -4.87 -1.25 -3.06
C PHE A 39 -6.11 -0.43 -2.64
N ASP A 40 -5.92 0.76 -2.06
CA ASP A 40 -6.99 1.68 -1.64
C ASP A 40 -7.88 2.06 -2.83
N ASN A 41 -7.25 2.41 -3.96
CA ASN A 41 -7.92 2.81 -5.19
C ASN A 41 -8.52 1.64 -5.99
N LYS A 42 -8.34 0.41 -5.50
CA LYS A 42 -8.85 -0.83 -6.12
C LYS A 42 -8.29 -1.09 -7.52
N VAL A 43 -7.01 -0.77 -7.73
CA VAL A 43 -6.27 -1.18 -8.94
C VAL A 43 -6.15 -2.71 -8.95
N GLN A 44 -6.24 -3.33 -10.14
CA GLN A 44 -6.11 -4.79 -10.23
C GLN A 44 -4.64 -5.18 -10.13
N ILE A 45 -4.27 -5.72 -8.97
CA ILE A 45 -2.93 -6.21 -8.64
C ILE A 45 -2.89 -7.75 -8.71
N ALA A 46 -1.68 -8.31 -8.85
CA ALA A 46 -1.50 -9.76 -8.91
C ALA A 46 -1.71 -10.41 -7.53
N PRO A 47 -2.16 -11.68 -7.46
CA PRO A 47 -2.38 -12.36 -6.19
C PRO A 47 -1.12 -12.51 -5.32
N ASP A 48 0.08 -12.47 -5.92
CA ASP A 48 1.35 -12.57 -5.20
C ASP A 48 1.94 -11.20 -4.79
N THR A 49 1.22 -10.10 -5.04
CA THR A 49 1.64 -8.74 -4.71
C THR A 49 1.81 -8.56 -3.19
N VAL A 50 2.86 -7.82 -2.82
CA VAL A 50 3.07 -7.32 -1.44
C VAL A 50 2.56 -5.88 -1.37
N VAL A 51 1.60 -5.60 -0.50
CA VAL A 51 1.08 -4.26 -0.23
C VAL A 51 1.80 -3.67 0.97
N HIS A 52 2.40 -2.50 0.79
CA HIS A 52 3.18 -1.81 1.81
C HIS A 52 2.33 -0.72 2.48
N VAL A 53 1.95 -0.97 3.73
CA VAL A 53 1.14 -0.09 4.58
C VAL A 53 2.05 0.90 5.30
N TRP A 54 1.83 2.20 5.05
CA TRP A 54 2.69 3.28 5.52
C TRP A 54 1.91 4.43 6.20
N LYS A 55 0.59 4.47 6.05
CA LYS A 55 -0.28 5.46 6.68
C LYS A 55 -0.87 4.91 7.98
N GLN A 56 -1.21 5.84 8.86
CA GLN A 56 -2.01 5.56 10.06
C GLN A 56 -3.50 5.85 9.76
N PRO A 57 -4.46 5.14 10.41
CA PRO A 57 -4.28 4.01 11.31
C PRO A 57 -3.91 2.73 10.54
N GLN A 58 -2.84 2.06 10.97
CA GLN A 58 -2.27 0.93 10.24
C GLN A 58 -3.07 -0.37 10.40
N GLU A 59 -3.74 -0.56 11.54
CA GLU A 59 -4.40 -1.80 11.93
C GLU A 59 -5.56 -2.15 10.98
N LEU A 60 -6.34 -1.13 10.58
CA LEU A 60 -7.45 -1.26 9.64
C LEU A 60 -6.98 -1.62 8.23
N GLU A 61 -5.85 -1.05 7.81
CA GLU A 61 -5.29 -1.29 6.49
C GLU A 61 -4.64 -2.68 6.42
N MET A 62 -3.88 -3.05 7.45
CA MET A 62 -3.31 -4.39 7.61
C MET A 62 -4.40 -5.47 7.55
N ALA A 63 -5.48 -5.31 8.33
CA ALA A 63 -6.63 -6.21 8.31
C ALA A 63 -7.29 -6.30 6.93
N SER A 64 -7.45 -5.16 6.24
CA SER A 64 -8.06 -5.11 4.91
C SER A 64 -7.21 -5.80 3.85
N VAL A 65 -5.90 -5.59 3.88
CA VAL A 65 -4.94 -6.21 2.95
C VAL A 65 -4.86 -7.73 3.16
N THR A 66 -4.74 -8.20 4.40
CA THR A 66 -4.64 -9.64 4.71
C THR A 66 -5.96 -10.36 4.43
N SER A 67 -7.10 -9.75 4.78
CA SER A 67 -8.44 -10.30 4.49
C SER A 67 -8.71 -10.43 2.99
N ALA A 68 -8.11 -9.56 2.16
CA ALA A 68 -8.17 -9.64 0.71
C ALA A 68 -7.23 -10.71 0.10
N GLY A 69 -6.42 -11.39 0.92
CA GLY A 69 -5.53 -12.47 0.53
C GLY A 69 -4.15 -12.02 0.03
N TYR A 70 -3.78 -10.75 0.22
CA TYR A 70 -2.47 -10.23 -0.17
C TYR A 70 -1.46 -10.34 0.97
N LYS A 71 -0.17 -10.31 0.61
CA LYS A 71 0.91 -10.17 1.60
C LYS A 71 0.98 -8.71 2.03
N ALA A 72 1.09 -8.46 3.33
CA ALA A 72 1.26 -7.12 3.88
C ALA A 72 2.72 -6.88 4.31
N LEU A 73 3.19 -5.65 4.16
CA LEU A 73 4.42 -5.14 4.74
C LEU A 73 4.09 -3.86 5.51
N LEU A 74 4.51 -3.76 6.76
CA LEU A 74 4.22 -2.61 7.62
C LEU A 74 5.43 -1.68 7.76
N SER A 75 5.20 -0.37 7.61
CA SER A 75 6.16 0.69 7.99
C SER A 75 5.54 1.91 8.66
N ALA A 76 4.22 1.99 8.77
CA ALA A 76 3.50 3.18 9.24
C ALA A 76 3.91 3.68 10.64
N CYS A 77 4.41 2.81 11.51
CA CYS A 77 4.94 3.16 12.82
C CYS A 77 6.46 3.38 12.86
N TRP A 78 7.20 3.15 11.76
CA TRP A 78 8.67 3.14 11.68
C TRP A 78 9.26 4.16 10.70
N TYR A 79 8.61 5.32 10.58
CA TYR A 79 9.17 6.46 9.85
C TYR A 79 10.30 7.12 10.65
N LEU A 80 11.54 6.71 10.40
CA LEU A 80 12.74 7.17 11.12
C LEU A 80 13.21 8.56 10.72
N ASP A 81 12.73 9.08 9.59
CA ASP A 81 12.92 10.47 9.16
C ASP A 81 12.10 11.46 10.03
N HIS A 82 11.04 10.98 10.68
CA HIS A 82 10.28 11.75 11.66
C HIS A 82 10.96 11.73 13.03
N ILE A 83 11.98 12.58 13.19
CA ILE A 83 12.73 12.71 14.43
C ILE A 83 11.89 13.32 15.55
N SER A 84 12.17 12.93 16.81
CA SER A 84 11.55 13.53 17.99
C SER A 84 12.53 13.58 19.17
N TYR A 85 12.26 14.45 20.14
CA TYR A 85 13.11 14.56 21.33
C TYR A 85 12.93 13.36 22.27
N GLY A 86 14.04 12.87 22.84
CA GLY A 86 14.04 11.80 23.84
C GLY A 86 14.38 10.43 23.25
N SER A 87 13.93 9.36 23.92
CA SER A 87 14.16 7.96 23.51
C SER A 87 13.05 7.46 22.57
N ASP A 88 12.99 8.04 21.37
CA ASP A 88 12.00 7.72 20.34
C ASP A 88 12.00 6.24 19.91
N TRP A 89 13.13 5.55 20.02
CA TRP A 89 13.25 4.10 19.78
C TRP A 89 12.22 3.26 20.53
N LYS A 90 11.78 3.70 21.71
CA LYS A 90 10.76 2.99 22.51
C LYS A 90 9.42 2.92 21.78
N LYS A 91 9.05 3.98 21.05
CA LYS A 91 7.84 4.01 20.21
C LYS A 91 7.95 2.98 19.09
N TYR A 92 9.08 2.93 18.40
CA TYR A 92 9.33 1.97 17.33
C TYR A 92 9.32 0.54 17.84
N TYR A 93 9.92 0.28 19.00
CA TYR A 93 9.97 -1.03 19.63
C TYR A 93 8.60 -1.52 20.13
N ALA A 94 7.73 -0.60 20.58
CA ALA A 94 6.38 -0.93 21.04
C ALA A 94 5.38 -1.18 19.90
N CYS A 95 5.76 -0.97 18.65
CA CYS A 95 4.88 -1.25 17.51
C CYS A 95 4.75 -2.76 17.31
N ASP A 96 3.56 -3.30 17.58
CA ASP A 96 3.22 -4.69 17.32
C ASP A 96 2.63 -4.81 15.91
N PRO A 97 3.32 -5.46 14.96
CA PRO A 97 2.82 -5.61 13.59
C PRO A 97 1.62 -6.55 13.49
N GLU A 98 1.31 -7.37 14.50
CA GLU A 98 0.21 -8.34 14.51
C GLU A 98 -1.02 -7.88 15.33
N ASP A 99 -1.00 -6.68 15.92
CA ASP A 99 -2.11 -6.12 16.71
C ASP A 99 -3.26 -5.60 15.83
N PHE A 100 -3.87 -6.49 15.05
CA PHE A 100 -5.04 -6.23 14.22
C PHE A 100 -5.85 -7.54 13.99
N PRO A 101 -7.14 -7.47 13.66
CA PRO A 101 -7.92 -8.65 13.29
C PRO A 101 -7.53 -9.12 11.88
N GLY A 102 -6.59 -10.06 11.80
CA GLY A 102 -6.01 -10.58 10.55
C GLY A 102 -6.65 -11.84 9.99
#